data_AF-A0A7R9Z3Z1-F1
#
_entry.id   AF-A0A7R9Z3Z1-F1
#
_cell.length_a   1.000
_cell.length_b   1.000
_cell.length_c   1.000
_cell.angle_alpha   90.00
_cell.angle_beta   90.00
_cell.angle_gamma   90.00
#
_symmetry.space_group_name_H-M   'P 1'
#
loop_
_entity.id
_entity.type
_entity.pdbx_description
1 polymer ?
#
loop_
_entity_poly.entity_id
_entity_poly.type
_entity_poly.pdbx_seq_one_letter_code
_entity_poly.pdbx_strand_id
1 'polypeptide(L)'
;NPPPPPPIDPSQLYTSDGSNNNPSNPSWGASGTPRLRSHPPLNGYTDGVSQPRSDLPPPDRIRDELFDAVSPRENKDVSQLLLYFGQWVAHDVTRSMDSEEEMNVPCGGVERAG
;
A
#
# COMPACT_ATOMS: atom_id res chain seq x y z
N ASN A 1 -6.34 0.21 -50.25
CA ASN A 1 -5.73 0.44 -48.93
C ASN A 1 -4.99 -0.81 -48.48
N PRO A 2 -3.78 -0.68 -47.92
CA PRO A 2 -3.13 -1.79 -47.24
C PRO A 2 -3.97 -2.23 -46.03
N PRO A 3 -3.90 -3.51 -45.62
CA PRO A 3 -4.58 -3.97 -44.42
C PRO A 3 -3.98 -3.29 -43.17
N PRO A 4 -4.79 -3.10 -42.10
CA PRO A 4 -4.29 -2.58 -40.85
C PRO A 4 -3.23 -3.53 -40.26
N PRO A 5 -2.21 -2.99 -39.54
CA PRO A 5 -1.23 -3.83 -38.88
C PRO A 5 -1.90 -4.76 -37.86
N PRO A 6 -1.32 -5.95 -37.60
CA PRO A 6 -1.86 -6.85 -36.61
C PRO A 6 -1.87 -6.20 -35.22
N PRO A 7 -2.82 -6.55 -34.33
CA PRO A 7 -2.83 -6.08 -32.96
C PRO A 7 -1.53 -6.48 -32.25
N ILE A 8 -0.92 -5.53 -31.54
CA ILE A 8 0.25 -5.81 -30.73
C ILE A 8 -0.22 -6.51 -29.44
N ASP A 9 0.42 -7.63 -29.10
CA ASP A 9 0.20 -8.31 -27.83
C ASP A 9 0.80 -7.46 -26.70
N PRO A 10 0.01 -7.01 -25.69
CA PRO A 10 0.51 -6.21 -24.58
C PRO A 10 1.64 -6.89 -23.81
N SER A 11 1.70 -8.23 -23.79
CA SER A 11 2.80 -8.98 -23.15
C SER A 11 4.14 -8.82 -23.87
N GLN A 12 4.12 -8.36 -25.13
CA GLN A 12 5.31 -7.98 -25.89
C GLN A 12 5.74 -6.53 -25.61
N LEU A 13 4.90 -5.74 -24.94
CA LEU A 13 5.17 -4.35 -24.58
C LEU A 13 5.54 -4.22 -23.10
N TYR A 14 4.91 -5.00 -22.22
CA TYR A 14 5.08 -4.95 -20.77
C TYR A 14 5.10 -6.35 -20.16
N THR A 15 5.83 -6.51 -19.06
CA THR A 15 5.83 -7.72 -18.24
C THR A 15 4.70 -7.66 -17.21
N SER A 16 4.19 -8.82 -16.78
CA SER A 16 3.10 -8.90 -15.81
C SER A 16 3.48 -8.35 -14.43
N ASP A 17 4.77 -8.36 -14.09
CA ASP A 17 5.30 -7.87 -12.83
C ASP A 17 5.92 -6.48 -12.93
N GLY A 18 6.01 -5.87 -14.13
CA GLY A 18 6.65 -4.58 -14.37
C GLY A 18 8.17 -4.62 -14.53
N SER A 19 8.80 -5.80 -14.49
CA SER A 19 10.24 -5.96 -14.75
C SER A 19 10.65 -5.49 -16.16
N ASN A 20 11.89 -5.02 -16.30
CA ASN A 20 12.49 -4.53 -17.54
C ASN A 20 11.89 -3.25 -18.12
N ASN A 21 10.94 -2.58 -17.45
CA ASN A 21 10.40 -1.29 -17.90
C ASN A 21 11.49 -0.20 -17.94
N ASN A 22 12.50 -0.28 -17.06
CA ASN A 22 13.73 0.50 -17.15
C ASN A 22 14.90 -0.40 -17.57
N PRO A 23 15.43 -0.29 -18.80
CA PRO A 23 16.51 -1.17 -19.29
C PRO A 23 17.82 -1.08 -18.50
N SER A 24 18.09 0.08 -17.89
CA SER A 24 19.28 0.28 -17.05
C SER A 24 19.09 -0.27 -15.64
N ASN A 25 17.84 -0.37 -15.18
CA ASN A 25 17.49 -0.86 -13.85
C ASN A 25 16.26 -1.78 -13.93
N PRO A 26 16.41 -3.03 -14.40
CA PRO A 26 15.28 -3.89 -14.71
C PRO A 26 14.30 -4.18 -13.57
N SER A 27 14.70 -3.99 -12.31
CA SER A 27 13.85 -4.22 -11.14
C SER A 27 13.06 -2.99 -10.68
N TRP A 28 13.30 -1.81 -11.25
CA TRP A 28 12.63 -0.59 -10.80
C TRP A 28 11.14 -0.60 -11.15
N GLY A 29 10.31 -0.48 -10.11
CA GLY A 29 8.85 -0.51 -10.26
C GLY A 29 8.27 -1.91 -10.42
N ALA A 30 9.10 -2.96 -10.40
CA ALA A 30 8.61 -4.33 -10.44
C ALA A 30 7.91 -4.71 -9.13
N SER A 31 6.82 -5.47 -9.22
CA SER A 31 6.10 -6.02 -8.07
C SER A 31 6.98 -6.99 -7.26
N GLY A 32 6.65 -7.20 -5.98
CA GLY A 32 7.44 -8.05 -5.09
C GLY A 32 8.80 -7.47 -4.67
N THR A 33 9.10 -6.22 -5.03
CA THR A 33 10.31 -5.51 -4.59
C THR A 33 10.03 -4.61 -3.38
N PRO A 34 11.03 -4.35 -2.50
CA PRO A 34 10.86 -3.43 -1.39
C PRO A 34 10.50 -2.00 -1.83
N ARG A 35 9.65 -1.31 -1.06
CA ARG A 35 9.33 0.09 -1.32
C ARG A 35 10.58 0.97 -1.18
N LEU A 36 10.74 1.92 -2.10
CA LEU A 36 11.77 2.96 -2.02
C LEU A 36 11.56 3.81 -0.76
N ARG A 37 12.65 4.07 -0.03
CA ARG A 37 12.64 4.98 1.13
C ARG A 37 13.19 6.34 0.72
N SER A 38 12.36 7.38 0.83
CA SER A 38 12.81 8.77 0.59
C SER A 38 13.63 9.34 1.75
N HIS A 39 13.54 8.75 2.94
CA HIS A 39 14.23 9.20 4.15
C HIS A 39 14.82 8.01 4.94
N PRO A 40 15.95 8.19 5.65
CA PRO A 40 16.55 7.14 6.47
C PRO A 40 15.63 6.68 7.63
N PRO A 41 15.69 5.40 8.04
CA PRO A 41 14.85 4.86 9.10
C PRO A 41 15.32 5.17 10.53
N LEU A 42 16.44 5.89 10.70
CA LEU A 42 17.17 6.03 11.98
C LEU A 42 16.32 6.50 13.17
N ASN A 43 15.23 7.24 12.96
CA ASN A 43 14.30 7.69 14.01
C ASN A 43 12.91 7.03 13.94
N GLY A 44 12.73 6.07 13.02
CA GLY A 44 11.46 5.40 12.73
C GLY A 44 11.21 4.14 13.54
N TYR A 45 12.26 3.59 14.16
CA TYR A 45 12.21 2.33 14.92
C TYR A 45 12.92 2.51 16.26
N THR A 46 12.45 1.81 17.30
CA THR A 46 13.01 1.88 18.66
C THR A 46 14.45 1.38 18.71
N ASP A 47 14.77 0.35 17.93
CA ASP A 47 16.10 -0.24 17.80
C ASP A 47 16.90 0.31 16.60
N GLY A 48 16.32 1.26 15.85
CA GLY A 48 16.90 1.81 14.63
C GLY A 48 16.87 0.86 13.42
N VAL A 49 16.26 -0.32 13.53
CA VAL A 49 16.28 -1.38 12.51
C VAL A 49 14.87 -1.83 12.12
N SER A 50 14.11 -2.42 13.03
CA SER A 50 12.81 -3.03 12.71
C SER A 50 11.77 -2.96 13.83
N GLN A 51 12.17 -2.75 15.10
CA GLN A 51 11.22 -2.69 16.20
C GLN A 51 10.35 -1.43 16.11
N PRO A 52 9.01 -1.56 16.00
CA PRO A 52 8.12 -0.41 15.99
C PRO A 52 8.30 0.46 17.23
N ARG A 53 8.00 1.76 17.07
CA ARG A 53 7.99 2.74 18.16
C ARG A 53 6.88 2.40 19.17
N SER A 54 7.22 2.36 20.45
CA SER A 54 6.29 2.13 21.56
C SER A 54 6.20 3.30 22.55
N ASP A 55 7.03 4.33 22.34
CA ASP A 55 7.08 5.59 23.09
C ASP A 55 6.03 6.62 22.65
N LEU A 56 5.20 6.26 21.66
CA LEU A 56 4.18 7.13 21.08
C LEU A 56 2.79 6.84 21.69
N PRO A 57 1.86 7.82 21.67
CA PRO A 57 0.47 7.58 22.06
C PRO A 57 -0.13 6.42 21.24
N PRO A 58 -0.99 5.60 21.86
CA PRO A 58 -1.66 4.52 21.14
C PRO A 58 -2.54 5.11 20.03
N PRO A 59 -2.62 4.46 18.84
CA PRO A 59 -3.43 4.95 17.72
C PRO A 59 -4.89 5.21 18.08
N ASP A 60 -5.49 4.38 18.93
CA ASP A 60 -6.89 4.52 19.38
C ASP A 60 -7.12 5.84 20.13
N ARG A 61 -6.16 6.26 20.95
CA ARG A 61 -6.26 7.55 21.65
C ARG A 61 -6.24 8.71 20.66
N ILE A 62 -5.41 8.65 19.62
CA ILE A 62 -5.35 9.67 18.57
C ILE A 62 -6.66 9.71 17.79
N ARG A 63 -7.25 8.54 17.48
CA ARG A 63 -8.57 8.43 16.86
C ARG A 63 -9.63 9.16 17.70
N ASP A 64 -9.72 8.82 18.98
CA ASP A 64 -10.76 9.35 19.86
C ASP A 64 -10.61 10.86 20.07
N GLU A 65 -9.38 11.35 20.27
CA GLU A 65 -9.12 12.77 20.54
C GLU A 65 -9.24 13.67 19.29
N LEU A 66 -8.96 13.15 18.08
CA LEU A 66 -8.92 13.97 16.86
C LEU A 66 -10.06 13.72 15.87
N PHE A 67 -10.57 12.49 15.77
CA PHE A 67 -11.45 12.07 14.69
C PHE A 67 -12.88 11.77 15.16
N ASP A 68 -13.09 11.33 16.40
CA ASP A 68 -14.44 11.02 16.91
C ASP A 68 -15.33 12.27 17.10
N ALA A 69 -14.73 13.46 17.18
CA ALA A 69 -15.46 14.72 17.23
C ALA A 69 -15.90 15.26 15.85
N VAL A 70 -15.51 14.61 14.75
CA VAL A 70 -15.75 15.09 13.39
C VAL A 70 -16.86 14.28 12.72
N SER A 71 -17.92 14.95 12.26
CA SER A 71 -18.96 14.30 11.45
C SER A 71 -18.57 14.28 9.96
N PRO A 72 -18.92 13.21 9.21
CA PRO A 72 -18.72 13.17 7.77
C PRO A 72 -19.35 14.40 7.11
N ARG A 73 -18.53 15.16 6.36
CA ARG A 73 -19.00 16.33 5.62
C ARG A 73 -19.33 15.92 4.19
N GLU A 74 -20.55 16.20 3.75
CA GLU A 74 -20.89 16.08 2.33
C GLU A 74 -20.18 17.17 1.53
N ASN A 75 -19.60 16.75 0.40
CA ASN A 75 -19.08 17.65 -0.62
C ASN A 75 -19.94 17.50 -1.87
N LYS A 76 -20.67 18.57 -2.25
CA LYS A 76 -21.61 18.57 -3.38
C LYS A 76 -20.93 18.79 -4.73
N ASP A 77 -19.66 19.19 -4.72
CA ASP A 77 -18.90 19.49 -5.94
C ASP A 77 -18.18 18.26 -6.49
N VAL A 78 -18.16 17.15 -5.74
CA VAL A 78 -17.52 15.89 -6.14
C VAL A 78 -18.45 14.71 -5.93
N SER A 79 -18.41 13.75 -6.86
CA SER A 79 -19.14 12.50 -6.70
C SER A 79 -18.35 11.51 -5.85
N GLN A 80 -19.06 10.57 -5.22
CA GLN A 80 -18.43 9.45 -4.50
C GLN A 80 -17.53 8.59 -5.40
N LEU A 81 -17.73 8.65 -6.73
CA LEU A 81 -16.84 8.00 -7.69
C LEU A 81 -15.38 8.45 -7.53
N LEU A 82 -15.14 9.71 -7.14
CA LEU A 82 -13.78 10.20 -6.90
C LEU A 82 -13.09 9.43 -5.76
N LEU A 83 -13.82 9.11 -4.68
CA LEU A 83 -13.29 8.34 -3.56
C LEU A 83 -12.95 6.91 -4.00
N TYR A 84 -13.85 6.24 -4.71
CA TYR A 84 -13.64 4.87 -5.19
C TYR A 84 -12.52 4.79 -6.22
N PHE A 85 -12.43 5.76 -7.12
CA PHE A 85 -11.34 5.84 -8.08
C PHE A 85 -9.99 6.02 -7.39
N GLY A 86 -9.92 6.83 -6.33
CA GLY A 86 -8.72 6.95 -5.50
C GLY A 86 -8.27 5.61 -4.91
N GLN A 87 -9.20 4.82 -4.36
CA GLN A 87 -8.90 3.48 -3.85
C GLN A 87 -8.42 2.54 -4.95
N TRP A 88 -9.06 2.58 -6.12
CA TRP A 88 -8.69 1.74 -7.27
C TRP A 88 -7.27 2.04 -7.74
N VAL A 89 -6.91 3.31 -7.91
CA VAL A 89 -5.54 3.73 -8.24
C VAL A 89 -4.55 3.32 -7.15
N ALA A 90 -4.88 3.50 -5.87
CA ALA A 90 -4.00 3.13 -4.77
C ALA A 90 -3.69 1.62 -4.75
N HIS A 91 -4.68 0.78 -5.07
CA HIS A 91 -4.54 -0.67 -5.17
C HIS A 91 -3.77 -1.13 -6.42
N ASP A 92 -3.86 -0.38 -7.52
CA ASP A 92 -3.09 -0.64 -8.74
C ASP A 92 -1.60 -0.32 -8.52
N VAL A 93 -1.31 0.82 -7.89
CA VAL A 93 0.06 1.31 -7.70
C VAL A 93 0.76 0.62 -6.53
N THR A 94 0.03 0.26 -5.47
CA THR A 94 0.67 -0.27 -4.26
C THR A 94 -0.12 -1.38 -3.58
N ARG A 95 0.62 -2.38 -3.09
CA ARG A 95 0.12 -3.40 -2.17
C ARG A 95 1.25 -3.79 -1.23
N SER A 96 0.95 -3.95 0.05
CA SER A 96 1.87 -4.56 1.01
C SER A 96 1.51 -6.03 1.15
N MET A 97 2.51 -6.90 1.25
CA MET A 97 2.30 -8.31 1.58
C MET A 97 2.28 -8.41 3.10
N ASP A 98 1.26 -9.06 3.64
CA ASP A 98 1.25 -9.42 5.04
C ASP A 98 2.15 -10.64 5.20
N SER A 99 3.04 -10.60 6.19
CA SER A 99 3.80 -11.78 6.59
C SER A 99 2.85 -12.72 7.34
N GLU A 100 2.69 -13.94 6.83
CA GLU A 100 2.33 -15.08 7.68
C GLU A 100 3.57 -15.39 8.53
N GLU A 101 3.88 -14.54 9.51
CA GLU A 101 4.78 -14.98 10.57
C GLU A 101 4.07 -16.13 11.26
N GLU A 102 4.76 -17.26 11.39
CA GLU A 102 4.39 -18.38 12.26
C GLU A 102 4.51 -17.92 13.73
N MET A 103 3.72 -16.91 14.08
CA MET A 103 3.65 -16.32 15.38
C MET A 103 2.72 -17.20 16.20
N ASN A 104 3.22 -17.75 17.30
CA ASN A 104 2.49 -18.68 18.16
C ASN A 104 1.26 -18.04 18.87
N VAL A 105 0.93 -16.79 18.55
CA VAL A 105 -0.20 -16.04 19.08
C VAL A 105 -0.90 -15.36 17.90
N PRO A 106 -2.18 -15.69 17.63
CA PRO A 106 -2.98 -14.98 16.63
C PRO A 106 -3.12 -13.50 16.97
N CYS A 107 -2.86 -12.63 15.99
CA CYS A 107 -3.07 -11.18 16.11
C CYS A 107 -4.56 -10.78 16.19
N GLY A 108 -5.49 -11.68 15.83
CA GLY A 108 -6.95 -11.48 15.89
C GLY A 108 -7.60 -11.69 17.27
N GLY A 109 -6.80 -11.96 18.31
CA GLY A 109 -7.28 -12.21 19.66
C GLY A 109 -7.62 -13.68 19.93
N VAL A 110 -7.33 -14.12 21.15
CA VAL A 110 -7.86 -15.36 21.73
C VAL A 110 -9.31 -15.08 22.13
N GLU A 111 -10.27 -15.87 21.64
CA GLU A 111 -11.64 -15.83 22.16
C GLU A 111 -11.59 -15.97 23.68
N ARG A 112 -12.07 -14.96 24.41
CA ARG A 112 -12.33 -15.12 25.84
C ARG A 112 -13.47 -16.12 25.97
N ALA A 113 -13.14 -17.38 26.24
CA ALA A 113 -14.09 -18.39 26.68
C ALA A 113 -14.80 -17.84 27.93
N GLY A 114 -16.07 -17.45 27.75
CA GLY A 114 -17.03 -17.23 28.82
C GLY A 114 -17.74 -18.51 29.19
#